data_AF-A0A1B8E246-F1
#
_entry.id   AF-A0A1B8E246-F1
#
_cell.length_a   1.000
_cell.length_b   1.000
_cell.length_c   1.000
_cell.angle_alpha   90.00
_cell.angle_beta   90.00
_cell.angle_gamma   90.00
#
_symmetry.space_group_name_H-M   'P 1'
#
loop_
_entity.id
_entity.type
_entity.pdbx_description
1 polymer ?
#
loop_
_entity_poly.entity_id
_entity_poly.type
_entity_poly.pdbx_seq_one_letter_code
_entity_poly.pdbx_strand_id
1 'polypeptide(L)'
;MSTRIGQPPNPEFLGKRTHPWARADHVAWGEESTTITIVPSLAPLYKRLLSLRKEVGVVIAQLVHGDLSGNVLFPSSQPPVIIDFSPFYRCVDYAVAIAVVDGIADFGEGEGLLRTAGMGWNGERLGRHGVQMLVRALLFRVVARSELVGTMGEVGEREMMGFERVMGIIEKYV
;
A
#
# COMPACT_ATOMS: atom_id res chain seq x y z
N MET A 1 19.51 -20.03 -21.63
CA MET A 1 19.75 -18.58 -21.77
C MET A 1 18.46 -17.87 -21.37
N SER A 2 18.41 -17.23 -20.20
CA SER A 2 17.23 -16.46 -19.77
C SER A 2 17.38 -15.05 -20.32
N THR A 3 16.62 -14.74 -21.36
CA THR A 3 16.53 -13.37 -21.89
C THR A 3 15.85 -12.54 -20.81
N ARG A 4 16.61 -11.73 -20.07
CA ARG A 4 16.03 -10.66 -19.26
C ARG A 4 15.34 -9.71 -20.22
N ILE A 5 14.02 -9.84 -20.32
CA ILE A 5 13.19 -8.78 -20.89
C ILE A 5 13.42 -7.58 -19.97
N GLY A 6 13.99 -6.50 -20.50
CA GLY A 6 14.16 -5.26 -19.74
C GLY A 6 12.81 -4.81 -19.19
N GLN A 7 12.80 -4.11 -18.05
CA GLN A 7 11.54 -3.59 -17.52
C GLN A 7 10.90 -2.66 -18.55
N PRO A 8 9.62 -2.86 -18.88
CA PRO A 8 8.94 -1.97 -19.81
C PRO A 8 8.90 -0.56 -19.22
N PRO A 9 8.97 0.49 -20.08
CA PRO A 9 8.78 1.86 -19.64
C PRO A 9 7.39 2.01 -19.01
N ASN A 10 7.22 3.05 -18.18
CA ASN A 10 5.93 3.36 -17.56
C ASN A 10 4.83 3.52 -18.64
N PRO A 11 3.81 2.64 -18.69
CA PRO A 11 2.75 2.76 -19.67
C PRO A 11 1.90 4.01 -19.43
N GLU A 12 1.76 4.87 -20.44
CA GLU A 12 1.08 6.17 -20.34
C GLU A 12 -0.36 6.05 -19.81
N PHE A 13 -1.07 4.97 -20.14
CA PHE A 13 -2.45 4.76 -19.70
C PHE A 13 -2.58 4.60 -18.19
N LEU A 14 -1.55 4.13 -17.47
CA LEU A 14 -1.62 3.94 -16.02
C LEU A 14 -1.77 5.27 -15.28
N GLY A 15 -1.14 6.33 -15.77
CA GLY A 15 -1.22 7.68 -15.20
C GLY A 15 -2.50 8.45 -15.55
N LYS A 16 -3.34 7.91 -16.46
CA LYS A 16 -4.62 8.53 -16.85
C LYS A 16 -5.83 7.95 -16.08
N ARG A 17 -5.61 6.95 -15.23
CA ARG A 17 -6.67 6.28 -14.48
C ARG A 17 -7.20 7.19 -13.37
N THR A 18 -8.51 7.21 -13.19
CA THR A 18 -9.20 8.06 -12.21
C THR A 18 -10.07 7.28 -11.24
N HIS A 19 -10.03 5.94 -11.29
CA HIS A 19 -10.75 5.09 -10.36
C HIS A 19 -10.20 5.23 -8.92
N PRO A 20 -10.96 4.83 -7.88
CA PRO A 20 -10.60 5.01 -6.47
C PRO A 20 -9.15 4.64 -6.12
N TRP A 21 -8.70 3.46 -6.54
CA TRP A 21 -7.32 3.01 -6.28
C TRP A 21 -6.23 3.83 -7.00
N ALA A 22 -6.50 4.36 -8.21
CA ALA A 22 -5.53 5.20 -8.92
C ALA A 22 -5.36 6.54 -8.19
N ARG A 23 -6.47 7.15 -7.78
CA ARG A 23 -6.45 8.38 -6.97
C ARG A 23 -5.74 8.16 -5.64
N ALA A 24 -6.01 7.03 -4.97
CA ALA A 24 -5.32 6.67 -3.74
C ALA A 24 -3.81 6.51 -3.90
N ASP A 25 -3.34 5.92 -5.01
CA ASP A 25 -1.92 5.82 -5.33
C ASP A 25 -1.32 7.21 -5.57
N HIS A 26 -1.97 8.07 -6.36
CA HIS A 26 -1.52 9.45 -6.56
C HIS A 26 -1.45 10.24 -5.25
N VAL A 27 -2.42 10.06 -4.34
CA VAL A 27 -2.34 10.64 -2.99
C VAL A 27 -1.21 10.06 -2.20
N ALA A 28 -1.00 8.75 -2.17
CA ALA A 28 0.09 8.16 -1.41
C ALA A 28 1.45 8.75 -1.85
N TRP A 29 1.63 8.99 -3.15
CA TRP A 29 2.87 9.52 -3.72
C TRP A 29 2.95 11.05 -3.79
N GLY A 30 1.88 11.78 -3.45
CA GLY A 30 1.85 13.24 -3.46
C GLY A 30 1.68 13.86 -4.85
N GLU A 31 1.24 13.05 -5.82
CA GLU A 31 0.95 13.46 -7.19
C GLU A 31 -0.45 14.09 -7.32
N GLU A 32 -1.35 13.80 -6.38
CA GLU A 32 -2.67 14.44 -6.24
C GLU A 32 -2.90 14.76 -4.76
N SER A 33 -3.10 16.03 -4.39
CA SER A 33 -3.38 16.41 -2.99
C SER A 33 -4.47 17.46 -2.79
N THR A 34 -4.88 18.15 -3.85
CA THR A 34 -5.76 19.33 -3.75
C THR A 34 -7.25 19.06 -4.00
N THR A 35 -7.66 17.82 -4.27
CA THR A 35 -8.99 17.49 -4.82
C THR A 35 -9.72 16.33 -4.14
N ILE A 36 -9.22 15.80 -3.02
CA ILE A 36 -9.81 14.61 -2.39
C ILE A 36 -10.48 14.94 -1.06
N THR A 37 -11.77 14.67 -1.00
CA THR A 37 -12.59 14.78 0.22
C THR A 37 -12.59 13.43 0.92
N ILE A 38 -11.98 13.38 2.10
CA ILE A 38 -11.98 12.17 2.93
C ILE A 38 -13.23 12.16 3.81
N VAL A 39 -13.88 11.00 3.92
CA VAL A 39 -15.05 10.83 4.78
C VAL A 39 -14.72 11.15 6.24
N PRO A 40 -15.67 11.70 7.02
CA PRO A 40 -15.37 12.22 8.36
C PRO A 40 -14.71 11.21 9.31
N SER A 41 -15.11 9.94 9.25
CA SER A 41 -14.55 8.88 10.09
C SER A 41 -13.05 8.68 9.85
N LEU A 42 -12.58 8.73 8.61
CA LEU A 42 -11.18 8.51 8.24
C LEU A 42 -10.31 9.78 8.29
N ALA A 43 -10.92 10.97 8.40
CA ALA A 43 -10.22 12.24 8.31
C ALA A 43 -9.10 12.43 9.36
N PRO A 44 -9.25 12.03 10.64
CA PRO A 44 -8.16 12.14 11.62
C PRO A 44 -6.94 11.29 11.26
N LEU A 45 -7.17 10.02 10.90
CA LEU A 45 -6.12 9.10 10.50
C LEU A 45 -5.41 9.57 9.22
N TYR A 46 -6.18 10.02 8.22
CA TYR A 46 -5.64 10.59 6.99
C TYR A 46 -4.71 11.78 7.27
N LYS A 47 -5.15 12.75 8.08
CA LYS A 47 -4.33 13.93 8.46
C LYS A 47 -3.04 13.51 9.17
N ARG A 48 -3.14 12.52 10.08
CA ARG A 48 -1.98 11.99 10.79
C ARG A 48 -0.99 11.36 9.82
N LEU A 49 -1.44 10.54 8.88
CA LEU A 49 -0.59 9.92 7.88
C LEU A 49 0.06 10.94 6.93
N LEU A 50 -0.68 11.95 6.49
CA LEU A 50 -0.11 13.05 5.72
C LEU A 50 1.02 13.76 6.47
N SER A 51 0.88 13.95 7.79
CA SER A 51 1.93 14.56 8.62
C SER A 51 3.20 13.70 8.75
N LEU A 52 3.09 12.37 8.58
CA LEU A 52 4.21 11.44 8.65
C LEU A 52 4.84 11.17 7.28
N ARG A 53 4.13 11.46 6.20
CA ARG A 53 4.61 11.28 4.84
C ARG A 53 5.71 12.30 4.56
N LYS A 54 6.91 11.80 4.30
CA LYS A 54 8.10 12.55 3.90
C LYS A 54 8.48 12.20 2.48
N GLU A 55 9.22 13.06 1.81
CA GLU A 55 9.80 12.73 0.50
C GLU A 55 10.64 11.46 0.59
N VAL A 56 10.54 10.63 -0.45
CA VAL A 56 11.44 9.50 -0.65
C VAL A 56 12.40 9.91 -1.77
N GLY A 57 13.67 9.56 -1.62
CA GLY A 57 14.66 9.80 -2.68
C GLY A 57 14.34 8.99 -3.94
N VAL A 58 15.32 8.90 -4.85
CA VAL A 58 15.15 8.13 -6.08
C VAL A 58 14.84 6.67 -5.75
N VAL A 59 13.72 6.17 -6.30
CA VAL A 59 13.31 4.77 -6.21
C VAL A 59 13.30 4.15 -7.60
N ILE A 60 13.55 2.84 -7.68
CA ILE A 60 13.45 2.09 -8.95
C ILE A 60 11.99 1.66 -9.12
N ALA A 61 11.25 2.39 -9.95
CA ALA A 61 9.87 2.07 -10.28
C ALA A 61 9.80 0.98 -11.35
N GLN A 62 8.82 0.08 -11.20
CA GLN A 62 8.52 -0.98 -12.16
C GLN A 62 7.04 -1.33 -12.11
N LEU A 63 6.59 -2.21 -13.01
CA LEU A 63 5.25 -2.75 -12.92
C LEU A 63 5.11 -3.64 -11.69
N VAL A 64 4.20 -3.29 -10.78
CA VAL A 64 3.92 -4.01 -9.54
C VAL A 64 2.42 -4.26 -9.40
N HIS A 65 2.04 -5.27 -8.60
CA HIS A 65 0.64 -5.52 -8.24
C HIS A 65 0.28 -4.73 -6.99
N GLY A 66 -0.71 -3.83 -7.08
CA GLY A 66 -1.13 -2.99 -5.96
C GLY A 66 -2.18 -3.60 -5.03
N ASP A 67 -2.42 -4.91 -5.13
CA ASP A 67 -3.50 -5.60 -4.41
C ASP A 67 -3.23 -7.11 -4.31
N LEU A 68 -2.03 -7.48 -3.86
CA LEU A 68 -1.61 -8.89 -3.90
C LEU A 68 -2.37 -9.75 -2.86
N SER A 69 -2.82 -9.15 -1.77
CA SER A 69 -3.49 -9.83 -0.66
C SER A 69 -4.82 -10.43 -1.11
N GLY A 70 -5.00 -11.75 -0.90
CA GLY A 70 -6.18 -12.47 -1.39
C GLY A 70 -6.12 -12.84 -2.88
N ASN A 71 -5.17 -12.30 -3.64
CA ASN A 71 -4.99 -12.53 -5.09
C ASN A 71 -3.84 -13.49 -5.43
N VAL A 72 -3.52 -14.38 -4.49
CA VAL A 72 -2.56 -15.48 -4.69
C VAL A 72 -3.25 -16.81 -4.38
N LEU A 73 -3.30 -17.69 -5.36
CA LEU A 73 -3.77 -19.06 -5.20
C LEU A 73 -2.59 -19.96 -4.82
N PHE A 74 -2.81 -20.84 -3.83
CA PHE A 74 -1.82 -21.81 -3.36
C PHE A 74 -2.32 -23.25 -3.60
N PRO A 75 -2.15 -23.81 -4.80
CA PRO A 75 -2.49 -25.21 -5.06
C PRO A 75 -1.52 -26.12 -4.29
N SER A 76 -2.01 -27.27 -3.82
CA SER A 76 -1.23 -28.19 -2.96
C SER A 76 0.03 -28.77 -3.62
N SER A 77 0.08 -28.83 -4.95
CA SER A 77 1.15 -29.48 -5.71
C SER A 77 1.68 -28.66 -6.88
N GLN A 78 1.38 -27.36 -6.93
CA GLN A 78 1.84 -26.45 -7.98
C GLN A 78 2.38 -25.15 -7.36
N PRO A 79 3.27 -24.42 -8.05
CA PRO A 79 3.68 -23.09 -7.61
C PRO A 79 2.48 -22.16 -7.40
N PRO A 80 2.59 -21.17 -6.50
CA PRO A 80 1.54 -20.18 -6.33
C PRO A 80 1.24 -19.44 -7.63
N VAL A 81 -0.03 -19.09 -7.84
CA VAL A 81 -0.49 -18.36 -9.03
C VAL A 81 -1.07 -17.02 -8.61
N ILE A 82 -0.58 -15.95 -9.24
CA ILE A 82 -1.13 -14.60 -9.06
C ILE A 82 -2.35 -14.45 -9.98
N ILE A 83 -3.46 -13.96 -9.41
CA ILE A 83 -4.70 -13.66 -10.13
C ILE A 83 -5.04 -12.17 -9.98
N ASP A 84 -6.10 -11.72 -10.68
CA ASP A 84 -6.66 -10.37 -10.58
C ASP A 84 -5.64 -9.23 -10.58
N PHE A 85 -4.74 -9.27 -11.58
CA PHE A 85 -3.59 -8.40 -11.64
C PHE A 85 -3.98 -6.92 -11.71
N SER A 86 -3.66 -6.18 -10.66
CA SER A 86 -3.94 -4.75 -10.52
C SER A 86 -2.65 -3.92 -10.69
N PRO A 87 -2.32 -3.47 -11.93
CA PRO A 87 -1.03 -2.88 -12.25
C PRO A 87 -0.85 -1.45 -11.71
N PHE A 88 0.33 -1.19 -11.13
CA PHE A 88 0.86 0.13 -10.81
C PHE A 88 2.33 0.23 -11.22
N TYR A 89 2.84 1.45 -11.42
CA TYR A 89 4.25 1.67 -11.77
C TYR A 89 5.01 2.32 -10.61
N ARG A 90 5.40 1.50 -9.62
CA ARG A 90 6.00 1.92 -8.34
C ARG A 90 7.16 1.00 -7.95
N CYS A 91 7.86 1.32 -6.86
CA CYS A 91 8.89 0.41 -6.34
C CYS A 91 8.28 -0.86 -5.73
N VAL A 92 9.04 -1.95 -5.74
CA VAL A 92 8.59 -3.24 -5.17
C VAL A 92 8.29 -3.12 -3.68
N ASP A 93 9.12 -2.37 -2.94
CA ASP A 93 8.94 -2.17 -1.51
C ASP A 93 7.58 -1.53 -1.16
N TYR A 94 7.01 -0.73 -2.06
CA TYR A 94 5.66 -0.19 -1.90
C TYR A 94 4.58 -1.27 -2.02
N ALA A 95 4.68 -2.14 -3.03
CA ALA A 95 3.74 -3.26 -3.21
C ALA A 95 3.84 -4.27 -2.05
N VAL A 96 5.06 -4.52 -1.56
CA VAL A 96 5.29 -5.33 -0.36
C VAL A 96 4.64 -4.67 0.87
N ALA A 97 4.81 -3.36 1.05
CA ALA A 97 4.20 -2.64 2.15
C ALA A 97 2.66 -2.67 2.09
N ILE A 98 2.05 -2.61 0.91
CA ILE A 98 0.60 -2.80 0.75
C ILE A 98 0.19 -4.18 1.28
N ALA A 99 0.86 -5.24 0.86
CA ALA A 99 0.55 -6.59 1.34
C ALA A 99 0.73 -6.74 2.86
N VAL A 100 1.74 -6.09 3.44
CA VAL A 100 1.96 -6.06 4.91
C VAL A 100 0.83 -5.31 5.62
N VAL A 101 0.41 -4.16 5.09
CA VAL A 101 -0.71 -3.37 5.64
C VAL A 101 -1.99 -4.19 5.64
N ASP A 102 -2.32 -4.86 4.53
CA ASP A 102 -3.51 -5.70 4.43
C ASP A 102 -3.43 -6.88 5.40
N GLY A 103 -2.26 -7.54 5.49
CA GLY A 103 -2.02 -8.63 6.44
C GLY A 103 -2.38 -8.23 7.88
N ILE A 104 -1.97 -7.03 8.30
CA ILE A 104 -2.22 -6.53 9.66
C ILE A 104 -3.67 -6.02 9.82
N ALA A 105 -4.16 -5.24 8.85
CA ALA A 105 -5.46 -4.59 8.92
C ALA A 105 -6.61 -5.59 8.77
N ASP A 106 -6.54 -6.44 7.75
CA ASP A 106 -7.64 -7.29 7.30
C ASP A 106 -7.50 -8.74 7.79
N PHE A 107 -6.27 -9.26 7.87
CA PHE A 107 -6.01 -10.64 8.27
C PHE A 107 -5.57 -10.80 9.72
N GLY A 108 -5.37 -9.70 10.45
CA GLY A 108 -5.05 -9.71 11.87
C GLY A 108 -3.62 -10.15 12.21
N GLU A 109 -2.73 -10.15 11.22
CA GLU A 109 -1.32 -10.44 11.42
C GLU A 109 -0.64 -9.40 12.33
N GLY A 110 0.44 -9.81 12.98
CA GLY A 110 1.21 -8.97 13.88
C GLY A 110 2.38 -8.25 13.21
N GLU A 111 3.08 -7.43 14.01
CA GLU A 111 4.29 -6.72 13.61
C GLU A 111 5.42 -7.64 13.10
N GLY A 112 5.41 -8.92 13.47
CA GLY A 112 6.34 -9.92 12.93
C GLY A 112 6.31 -10.03 11.40
N LEU A 113 5.18 -9.70 10.76
CA LEU A 113 5.04 -9.73 9.30
C LEU A 113 6.03 -8.77 8.61
N LEU A 114 6.42 -7.66 9.24
CA LEU A 114 7.40 -6.71 8.70
C LEU A 114 8.79 -7.38 8.53
N ARG A 115 9.15 -8.29 9.44
CA ARG A 115 10.39 -9.09 9.34
C ARG A 115 10.27 -10.14 8.25
N THR A 116 9.15 -10.88 8.24
CA THR A 116 8.88 -11.92 7.22
C THR A 116 8.90 -11.35 5.81
N ALA A 117 8.34 -10.15 5.61
CA ALA A 117 8.30 -9.46 4.33
C ALA A 117 9.65 -8.86 3.90
N GLY A 118 10.70 -8.97 4.74
CA GLY A 118 12.04 -8.49 4.40
C GLY A 118 12.17 -6.97 4.28
N MET A 119 11.27 -6.20 4.91
CA MET A 119 11.25 -4.75 4.74
C MET A 119 12.48 -4.06 5.37
N GLY A 120 13.47 -3.70 4.56
CA GLY A 120 14.44 -2.62 4.79
C GLY A 120 14.96 -2.41 6.22
N TRP A 121 15.34 -3.48 6.91
CA TRP A 121 15.85 -3.41 8.29
C TRP A 121 17.25 -2.81 8.34
N ASN A 122 17.48 -1.86 9.24
CA ASN A 122 18.80 -1.32 9.57
C ASN A 122 19.16 -1.76 10.99
N GLY A 123 19.76 -2.94 11.12
CA GLY A 123 19.89 -3.63 12.40
C GLY A 123 18.53 -4.07 12.93
N GLU A 124 18.19 -3.67 14.16
CA GLU A 124 16.93 -4.05 14.82
C GLU A 124 15.75 -3.11 14.54
N ARG A 125 15.92 -2.05 13.74
CA ARG A 125 14.86 -1.09 13.42
C ARG A 125 14.51 -1.08 11.94
N LEU A 126 13.24 -0.80 11.63
CA LEU A 126 12.80 -0.52 10.28
C LEU A 126 13.46 0.78 9.78
N GLY A 127 14.15 0.72 8.65
CA GLY A 127 14.78 1.89 8.05
C GLY A 127 13.76 2.93 7.57
N ARG A 128 14.20 4.19 7.45
CA ARG A 128 13.33 5.31 7.02
C ARG A 128 12.56 5.02 5.72
N HIS A 129 13.19 4.32 4.78
CA HIS A 129 12.54 3.93 3.52
C HIS A 129 11.34 3.01 3.77
N GLY A 130 11.53 1.93 4.54
CA GLY A 130 10.45 0.99 4.87
C GLY A 130 9.30 1.65 5.64
N VAL A 131 9.61 2.54 6.59
CA VAL A 131 8.59 3.34 7.28
C VAL A 131 7.78 4.17 6.29
N GLN A 132 8.45 4.81 5.32
CA GLN A 132 7.77 5.62 4.30
C GLN A 132 6.94 4.79 3.32
N MET A 133 7.29 3.52 3.08
CA MET A 133 6.46 2.60 2.29
C MET A 133 5.20 2.19 3.05
N LEU A 134 5.31 1.92 4.36
CA LEU A 134 4.14 1.65 5.21
C LEU A 134 3.18 2.84 5.31
N VAL A 135 3.71 4.05 5.52
CA VAL A 135 2.89 5.28 5.55
C VAL A 135 2.11 5.44 4.24
N ARG A 136 2.77 5.23 3.10
CA ARG A 136 2.14 5.32 1.78
C ARG A 136 1.11 4.21 1.54
N ALA A 137 1.40 3.00 1.99
CA ALA A 137 0.51 1.86 1.84
C ALA A 137 -0.77 2.06 2.67
N LEU A 138 -0.65 2.55 3.91
CA LEU A 138 -1.82 2.86 4.72
C LEU A 138 -2.58 4.08 4.17
N LEU A 139 -1.89 5.13 3.68
CA LEU A 139 -2.54 6.23 2.96
C LEU A 139 -3.38 5.72 1.78
N PHE A 140 -2.81 4.82 0.97
CA PHE A 140 -3.49 4.22 -0.17
C PHE A 140 -4.78 3.51 0.26
N ARG A 141 -4.73 2.65 1.28
CA ARG A 141 -5.93 1.95 1.77
C ARG A 141 -6.97 2.89 2.36
N VAL A 142 -6.56 3.87 3.16
CA VAL A 142 -7.47 4.88 3.75
C VAL A 142 -8.17 5.70 2.67
N VAL A 143 -7.42 6.18 1.66
CA VAL A 143 -8.00 7.00 0.58
C VAL A 143 -8.89 6.15 -0.32
N ALA A 144 -8.44 4.98 -0.76
CA ALA A 144 -9.24 4.07 -1.59
C ALA A 144 -10.54 3.71 -0.88
N ARG A 145 -10.47 3.42 0.43
CA ARG A 145 -11.66 3.08 1.21
C ARG A 145 -12.64 4.24 1.33
N SER A 146 -12.13 5.46 1.54
CA SER A 146 -12.95 6.68 1.58
C SER A 146 -13.70 6.88 0.26
N GLU A 147 -13.00 6.73 -0.86
CA GLU A 147 -13.58 6.84 -2.21
C GLU A 147 -14.63 5.76 -2.49
N LEU A 148 -14.50 4.59 -1.87
CA LEU A 148 -15.40 3.45 -2.05
C LEU A 148 -16.59 3.44 -1.08
N VAL A 149 -16.75 4.40 -0.16
CA VAL A 149 -17.89 4.43 0.79
C VAL A 149 -19.24 4.39 0.08
N GLY A 150 -19.38 5.07 -1.06
CA GLY A 150 -20.62 5.04 -1.85
C GLY A 150 -21.01 3.67 -2.41
N THR A 151 -20.05 2.73 -2.50
CA THR A 151 -20.25 1.39 -3.06
C THR A 151 -20.16 0.29 -1.98
N MET A 152 -19.25 0.42 -1.03
CA MET A 152 -18.98 -0.57 0.02
C MET A 152 -19.68 -0.26 1.35
N GLY A 153 -20.38 0.87 1.46
CA GLY A 153 -20.98 1.34 2.69
C GLY A 153 -19.99 2.05 3.62
N GLU A 154 -20.48 2.46 4.79
CA GLU A 154 -19.69 3.15 5.81
C GLU A 154 -18.53 2.29 6.32
N VAL A 155 -17.49 2.96 6.82
CA VAL A 155 -16.32 2.30 7.40
C VAL A 155 -16.74 1.66 8.72
N GLY A 156 -16.68 0.34 8.80
CA GLY A 156 -17.06 -0.40 10.01
C GLY A 156 -15.98 -0.35 11.09
N GLU A 157 -16.36 -0.64 12.35
CA GLU A 157 -15.45 -0.63 13.49
C GLU A 157 -14.26 -1.59 13.30
N ARG A 158 -14.50 -2.78 12.73
CA ARG A 158 -13.44 -3.78 12.49
C ARG A 158 -12.36 -3.26 11.53
N GLU A 159 -12.80 -2.59 10.47
CA GLU A 159 -11.93 -1.99 9.46
C GLU A 159 -11.11 -0.84 10.06
N MET A 160 -11.78 0.04 10.82
CA MET A 160 -11.10 1.14 11.50
C MET A 160 -10.04 0.63 12.49
N MET A 161 -10.36 -0.38 13.31
CA MET A 161 -9.39 -1.02 14.20
C MET A 161 -8.20 -1.62 13.44
N GLY A 162 -8.42 -2.14 12.23
CA GLY A 162 -7.36 -2.63 11.35
C GLY A 162 -6.38 -1.52 10.97
N PHE A 163 -6.91 -0.40 10.49
CA PHE A 163 -6.09 0.76 10.15
C PHE A 163 -5.35 1.36 11.36
N GLU A 164 -6.00 1.41 12.52
CA GLU A 164 -5.38 1.89 13.77
C GLU A 164 -4.25 0.98 14.25
N ARG A 165 -4.38 -0.35 14.10
CA ARG A 165 -3.28 -1.30 14.41
C ARG A 165 -2.05 -1.03 13.53
N VAL A 166 -2.25 -0.84 12.23
CA VAL A 166 -1.16 -0.50 11.30
C VAL A 166 -0.53 0.84 11.69
N MET A 167 -1.35 1.85 11.97
CA MET A 167 -0.89 3.15 12.42
C MET A 167 -0.03 3.06 13.69
N GLY A 168 -0.49 2.31 14.70
CA GLY A 168 0.25 2.10 15.94
C GLY A 168 1.59 1.39 15.75
N ILE A 169 1.72 0.52 14.73
CA ILE A 169 3.02 -0.07 14.35
C ILE A 169 3.90 0.99 13.71
N ILE A 170 3.40 1.78 12.75
CA ILE A 170 4.16 2.86 12.10
C ILE A 170 4.73 3.82 13.14
N GLU A 171 3.94 4.18 14.16
CA GLU A 171 4.36 5.16 15.18
C GLU A 171 5.55 4.71 16.04
N LYS A 172 5.85 3.41 16.11
CA LYS A 172 7.05 2.90 16.81
C LYS A 172 8.36 3.25 16.08
N TYR A 173 8.27 3.61 14.79
CA TYR A 173 9.41 3.75 13.89
C TYR A 173 9.60 5.16 13.32
N VAL A 174 8.71 6.11 13.62
CA VAL A 174 8.78 7.51 13.14
C VAL A 174 9.54 8.45 14.05
#